data_AF-A0A6B1YR83-F1
#
_entry.id   AF-A0A6B1YR83-F1
#
_cell.length_a   1.000
_cell.length_b   1.000
_cell.length_c   1.000
_cell.angle_alpha   90.00
_cell.angle_beta   90.00
_cell.angle_gamma   90.00
#
_symmetry.space_group_name_H-M   'P 1'
#
loop_
_entity.id
_entity.type
_entity.pdbx_description
1 polymer ?
#
loop_
_entity_poly.entity_id
_entity_poly.type
_entity_poly.pdbx_seq_one_letter_code
_entity_poly.pdbx_strand_id
1 'polypeptide(L)'
;MDERQKVLCAQFVKMGSEQAAEWLVNRYPVDSIDYGEALLLILHRSWRRSDQKRLAQHYFRKLPFSGAGGYEAFASFMSVKTFLECARERLPMSASDASLLLYYLTPVLNKFAKNESDRQLIMNFLNEIRPS
;
A
#
# COMPACT_ATOMS: atom_id res chain seq x y z
N MET A 1 1.73 18.86 5.02
CA MET A 1 0.28 18.83 5.25
C MET A 1 -0.25 20.24 5.35
N ASP A 2 -1.34 20.53 4.66
CA ASP A 2 -2.11 21.77 4.84
C ASP A 2 -2.99 21.71 6.11
N GLU A 3 -3.65 22.82 6.45
CA GLU A 3 -4.48 22.91 7.65
C GLU A 3 -5.72 22.00 7.58
N ARG A 4 -6.29 21.80 6.39
CA ARG A 4 -7.41 20.88 6.17
C ARG A 4 -7.00 19.43 6.46
N GLN A 5 -5.82 19.02 5.99
CA GLN A 5 -5.26 17.69 6.22
C GLN A 5 -4.99 17.46 7.71
N LYS A 6 -4.51 18.47 8.45
CA LYS A 6 -4.33 18.35 9.91
C LYS A 6 -5.64 18.11 10.64
N VAL A 7 -6.70 18.85 10.29
CA VAL A 7 -8.03 18.67 10.87
C VAL A 7 -8.58 17.28 10.56
N LEU A 8 -8.43 16.82 9.31
CA LEU A 8 -8.85 15.48 8.90
C LEU A 8 -8.08 14.41 9.67
N CYS A 9 -6.76 14.51 9.80
CA CYS A 9 -5.97 13.59 10.62
C CYS A 9 -6.47 13.54 12.08
N ALA A 10 -6.74 14.70 12.68
CA ALA A 10 -7.21 14.76 14.08
C ALA A 10 -8.57 14.07 14.30
N GLN A 11 -9.45 14.09 13.31
CA GLN A 11 -10.72 13.35 13.34
C GLN A 11 -10.48 11.86 13.06
N PHE A 12 -9.66 11.57 12.06
CA PHE A 12 -9.37 10.22 11.57
C PHE A 12 -8.71 9.32 12.62
N VAL A 13 -7.77 9.85 13.40
CA VAL A 13 -7.06 9.10 14.44
C VAL A 13 -7.97 8.65 15.59
N LYS A 14 -9.11 9.33 15.80
CA LYS A 14 -10.09 8.97 16.85
C LYS A 14 -10.98 7.79 16.46
N MET A 15 -11.01 7.41 15.18
CA MET A 15 -11.86 6.32 14.69
C MET A 15 -11.31 4.94 15.07
N GLY A 16 -12.20 3.97 15.26
CA GLY A 16 -11.79 2.55 15.30
C GLY A 16 -11.14 2.12 13.97
N SER A 17 -10.30 1.07 13.98
CA SER A 17 -9.57 0.61 12.79
C SER A 17 -10.51 0.28 11.63
N GLU A 18 -11.56 -0.47 11.89
CA GLU A 18 -12.59 -0.81 10.90
C GLU A 18 -13.31 0.44 10.37
N GLN A 19 -13.79 1.30 11.27
CA GLN A 19 -14.49 2.54 10.93
C GLN A 19 -13.61 3.46 10.07
N ALA A 20 -12.33 3.60 10.40
CA ALA A 20 -11.39 4.40 9.61
C ALA A 20 -11.13 3.80 8.24
N ALA A 21 -11.05 2.46 8.13
CA ALA A 21 -10.84 1.80 6.86
C ALA A 21 -12.04 2.02 5.93
N GLU A 22 -13.26 1.87 6.45
CA GLU A 22 -14.48 2.17 5.71
C GLU A 22 -14.57 3.64 5.33
N TRP A 23 -14.24 4.53 6.26
CA TRP A 23 -14.22 5.96 5.99
C TRP A 23 -13.25 6.32 4.86
N LEU A 24 -12.03 5.77 4.85
CA LEU A 24 -11.06 5.99 3.76
C LEU A 24 -11.62 5.51 2.43
N VAL A 25 -12.09 4.26 2.38
CA VAL A 25 -12.61 3.64 1.15
C VAL A 25 -13.80 4.43 0.58
N ASN A 26 -14.68 4.94 1.44
CA ASN A 26 -15.85 5.70 1.03
C ASN A 26 -15.51 7.14 0.64
N ARG A 27 -14.60 7.79 1.37
CA ARG A 27 -14.24 9.20 1.15
C ARG A 27 -13.28 9.40 -0.02
N TYR A 28 -12.35 8.46 -0.17
CA TYR A 28 -11.26 8.49 -1.15
C TYR A 28 -11.20 7.16 -1.91
N PRO A 29 -12.27 6.76 -2.61
CA PRO A 29 -12.26 5.52 -3.36
C PRO A 29 -11.12 5.54 -4.38
N VAL A 30 -10.59 4.36 -4.71
CA VAL A 30 -9.40 4.21 -5.56
C VAL A 30 -9.53 4.88 -6.94
N ASP A 31 -10.75 5.05 -7.44
CA ASP A 31 -11.04 5.69 -8.72
C ASP A 31 -11.33 7.19 -8.62
N SER A 32 -11.28 7.76 -7.41
CA SER A 32 -11.35 9.20 -7.19
C SER A 32 -10.07 9.89 -7.65
N ILE A 33 -10.18 11.12 -8.15
CA ILE A 33 -9.04 12.00 -8.42
C ILE A 33 -8.23 12.30 -7.16
N ASP A 34 -8.89 12.29 -5.99
CA ASP A 34 -8.30 12.61 -4.70
C ASP A 34 -7.79 11.37 -3.94
N TYR A 35 -7.73 10.19 -4.55
CA TYR A 35 -7.36 8.96 -3.83
C TYR A 35 -5.98 9.02 -3.17
N GLY A 36 -5.08 9.87 -3.69
CA GLY A 36 -3.75 10.11 -3.11
C GLY A 36 -3.81 10.63 -1.67
N GLU A 37 -4.89 11.34 -1.29
CA GLU A 37 -5.12 11.78 0.10
C GLU A 37 -5.26 10.58 1.04
N ALA A 38 -5.84 9.47 0.58
CA ALA A 38 -5.93 8.27 1.41
C ALA A 38 -4.56 7.74 1.79
N LEU A 39 -3.60 7.76 0.86
CA LEU A 39 -2.24 7.27 1.09
C LEU A 39 -1.47 8.13 2.09
N LEU A 40 -1.80 9.43 2.19
CA LEU A 40 -1.28 10.31 3.23
C LEU A 40 -1.91 9.98 4.58
N LEU A 41 -3.24 9.88 4.64
CA LEU A 41 -3.98 9.66 5.89
C LEU A 41 -3.72 8.29 6.52
N ILE A 42 -3.51 7.25 5.69
CA ILE A 42 -3.34 5.86 6.15
C ILE A 42 -2.15 5.71 7.12
N LEU A 43 -1.16 6.58 7.02
CA LEU A 43 0.07 6.57 7.82
C LEU A 43 -0.12 7.07 9.25
N HIS A 44 -1.23 7.77 9.53
CA HIS A 44 -1.40 8.47 10.80
C HIS A 44 -2.05 7.63 11.90
N ARG A 45 -2.20 6.31 11.70
CA ARG A 45 -2.75 5.41 12.72
C ARG A 45 -2.22 3.97 12.60
N SER A 46 -2.38 3.22 13.68
CA SER A 46 -2.21 1.77 13.68
C SER A 46 -3.45 1.05 13.15
N TRP A 47 -3.23 -0.04 12.42
CA TRP A 47 -4.28 -0.81 11.74
C TRP A 47 -4.31 -2.26 12.23
N ARG A 48 -5.52 -2.80 12.43
CA ARG A 48 -5.71 -4.25 12.59
C ARG A 48 -5.37 -4.96 11.28
N ARG A 49 -4.86 -6.19 11.37
CA ARG A 49 -4.43 -6.96 10.21
C ARG A 49 -5.54 -7.16 9.16
N SER A 50 -6.79 -7.36 9.58
CA SER A 50 -7.95 -7.44 8.68
C SER A 50 -8.12 -6.15 7.86
N ASP A 51 -7.96 -4.99 8.51
CA ASP A 51 -8.17 -3.69 7.90
C ASP A 51 -6.98 -3.29 7.02
N GLN A 52 -5.77 -3.69 7.38
CA GLN A 52 -4.60 -3.60 6.48
C GLN A 52 -4.88 -4.29 5.15
N LYS A 53 -5.38 -5.54 5.20
CA LYS A 53 -5.75 -6.31 4.00
C LYS A 53 -6.88 -5.62 3.23
N ARG A 54 -7.94 -5.18 3.92
CA ARG A 54 -9.08 -4.45 3.31
C ARG A 54 -8.61 -3.22 2.52
N LEU A 55 -7.73 -2.42 3.12
CA LEU A 55 -7.18 -1.22 2.48
C LEU A 55 -6.28 -1.58 1.30
N ALA A 56 -5.36 -2.54 1.47
CA ALA A 56 -4.47 -2.97 0.40
C ALA A 56 -5.27 -3.52 -0.80
N GLN A 57 -6.27 -4.38 -0.56
CA GLN A 57 -7.13 -4.93 -1.60
C GLN A 57 -7.92 -3.86 -2.37
N HIS A 58 -8.27 -2.76 -1.70
CA HIS A 58 -8.96 -1.63 -2.32
C HIS A 58 -8.01 -0.78 -3.18
N TYR A 59 -6.89 -0.35 -2.62
CA TYR A 59 -5.98 0.64 -3.24
C TYR A 59 -4.95 0.01 -4.20
N PHE A 60 -4.57 -1.26 -4.00
CA PHE A 60 -3.68 -1.96 -4.95
C PHE A 60 -4.34 -2.23 -6.31
N ARG A 61 -5.63 -1.91 -6.49
CA ARG A 61 -6.26 -1.91 -7.82
C ARG A 61 -5.63 -0.92 -8.80
N LYS A 62 -4.83 0.05 -8.33
CA LYS A 62 -4.05 0.97 -9.16
C LYS A 62 -2.58 0.56 -9.32
N LEU A 63 -2.22 -0.68 -9.04
CA LEU A 63 -0.86 -1.15 -9.33
C LEU A 63 -0.62 -1.23 -10.84
N PRO A 64 0.56 -0.77 -11.34
CA PRO A 64 1.60 -0.07 -10.59
C PRO A 64 1.22 1.37 -10.23
N PHE A 65 1.55 1.82 -9.02
CA PHE A 65 1.48 3.24 -8.68
C PHE A 65 2.46 4.06 -9.51
N SER A 66 2.13 5.34 -9.75
CA SER A 66 2.97 6.31 -10.47
C SER A 66 4.23 6.76 -9.71
N GLY A 67 4.59 6.09 -8.61
CA GLY A 67 5.75 6.40 -7.78
C GLY A 67 5.86 5.52 -6.54
N ALA A 68 6.96 5.70 -5.79
CA ALA A 68 7.25 4.91 -4.59
C ALA A 68 6.27 5.12 -3.42
N GLY A 69 5.67 6.31 -3.31
CA GLY A 69 4.93 6.74 -2.12
C GLY A 69 3.75 5.84 -1.73
N GLY A 70 3.00 5.31 -2.71
CA GLY A 70 1.90 4.37 -2.42
C GLY A 70 2.41 3.05 -1.83
N TYR A 71 3.54 2.55 -2.32
CA TYR A 71 4.16 1.34 -1.77
C TYR A 71 4.70 1.61 -0.36
N GLU A 72 5.38 2.73 -0.15
CA GLU A 72 5.92 3.11 1.16
C GLU A 72 4.81 3.27 2.19
N ALA A 73 3.67 3.84 1.79
CA ALA A 73 2.52 4.01 2.67
C ALA A 73 2.10 2.67 3.28
N PHE A 74 1.87 1.66 2.45
CA PHE A 74 1.45 0.32 2.91
C PHE A 74 2.59 -0.46 3.60
N ALA A 75 3.82 -0.39 3.08
CA ALA A 75 4.96 -1.11 3.66
C ALA A 75 5.33 -0.62 5.07
N SER A 76 5.00 0.63 5.41
CA SER A 76 5.28 1.20 6.73
C SER A 76 4.53 0.54 7.89
N PHE A 77 3.34 -0.01 7.64
CA PHE A 77 2.49 -0.60 8.68
C PHE A 77 2.11 -2.06 8.45
N MET A 78 2.35 -2.61 7.26
CA MET A 78 2.13 -4.03 6.95
C MET A 78 3.40 -4.85 7.18
N SER A 79 3.24 -6.14 7.50
CA SER A 79 4.36 -7.07 7.35
C SER A 79 4.65 -7.30 5.86
N VAL A 80 5.92 -7.53 5.50
CA VAL A 80 6.33 -7.87 4.13
C VAL A 80 5.48 -9.00 3.58
N LYS A 81 5.30 -10.09 4.36
CA LYS A 81 4.42 -11.20 3.97
C LYS A 81 2.99 -10.74 3.59
N THR A 82 2.33 -9.94 4.44
CA THR A 82 0.94 -9.50 4.20
C THR A 82 0.88 -8.56 2.99
N PHE A 83 1.86 -7.67 2.83
CA PHE A 83 1.96 -6.80 1.68
C PHE A 83 2.04 -7.61 0.38
N LEU A 84 2.98 -8.57 0.32
CA LEU A 84 3.19 -9.40 -0.86
C LEU A 84 1.98 -10.27 -1.19
N GLU A 85 1.28 -10.82 -0.19
CA GLU A 85 0.01 -11.51 -0.37
C GLU A 85 -1.01 -10.62 -1.12
N CYS A 86 -1.21 -9.38 -0.66
CA CYS A 86 -2.16 -8.47 -1.29
C CYS A 86 -1.70 -7.98 -2.67
N ALA A 87 -0.39 -7.76 -2.87
CA ALA A 87 0.15 -7.31 -4.15
C ALA A 87 -0.01 -8.37 -5.26
N ARG A 88 0.15 -9.66 -4.92
CA ARG A 88 -0.05 -10.78 -5.85
C ARG A 88 -1.44 -10.79 -6.49
N GLU A 89 -2.47 -10.39 -5.76
CA GLU A 89 -3.86 -10.35 -6.25
C GLU A 89 -4.08 -9.28 -7.34
N ARG A 90 -3.12 -8.36 -7.53
CA ARG A 90 -3.24 -7.16 -8.37
C ARG A 90 -2.02 -6.94 -9.27
N LEU A 91 -1.26 -7.99 -9.59
CA LEU A 91 -0.11 -7.86 -10.46
C LEU A 91 -0.53 -7.40 -11.87
N PRO A 92 0.26 -6.52 -12.51
CA PRO A 92 0.00 -6.12 -13.89
C PRO A 92 0.20 -7.29 -14.85
N MET A 93 -0.58 -7.29 -15.94
CA MET A 93 -0.46 -8.30 -17.00
C MET A 93 0.60 -7.95 -18.06
N SER A 94 0.92 -6.66 -18.22
CA SER A 94 1.87 -6.19 -19.22
C SER A 94 3.31 -6.16 -18.68
N ALA A 95 4.29 -6.46 -19.54
CA ALA A 95 5.70 -6.44 -19.16
C ALA A 95 6.22 -5.04 -18.80
N SER A 96 5.66 -3.98 -19.43
CA SER A 96 6.01 -2.59 -19.14
C SER A 96 5.52 -2.18 -17.75
N ASP A 97 4.28 -2.52 -17.40
CA ASP A 97 3.73 -2.23 -16.08
C ASP A 97 4.39 -3.06 -15.00
N ALA A 98 4.75 -4.32 -15.30
CA ALA A 98 5.54 -5.16 -14.40
C ALA A 98 6.92 -4.53 -14.14
N SER A 99 7.57 -4.01 -15.18
CA SER A 99 8.86 -3.31 -15.04
C SER A 99 8.71 -2.04 -14.19
N LEU A 100 7.65 -1.25 -14.40
CA LEU A 100 7.36 -0.05 -13.62
C LEU A 100 7.05 -0.38 -12.14
N LEU A 101 6.26 -1.44 -11.91
CA LEU A 101 6.01 -1.99 -10.58
C LEU A 101 7.32 -2.32 -9.88
N LEU A 102 8.18 -3.13 -10.51
CA LEU A 102 9.44 -3.57 -9.92
C LEU A 102 10.40 -2.40 -9.67
N TYR A 103 10.42 -1.40 -10.56
CA TYR A 103 11.26 -0.22 -10.42
C TYR A 103 10.97 0.54 -9.11
N TYR A 104 9.70 0.77 -8.78
CA TYR A 104 9.32 1.48 -7.56
C TYR A 104 9.21 0.58 -6.33
N LEU A 105 8.75 -0.66 -6.49
CA LEU A 105 8.44 -1.54 -5.37
C LEU A 105 9.70 -2.18 -4.75
N THR A 106 10.67 -2.59 -5.58
CA THR A 106 11.89 -3.25 -5.10
C THR A 106 12.65 -2.45 -4.03
N PRO A 107 12.98 -1.16 -4.24
CA PRO A 107 13.68 -0.39 -3.21
C PRO A 107 12.85 -0.24 -1.92
N VAL A 108 11.53 -0.13 -2.02
CA VAL A 108 10.64 -0.04 -0.86
C VAL A 108 10.63 -1.35 -0.06
N LEU A 109 10.48 -2.49 -0.73
CA LEU A 109 10.50 -3.79 -0.05
C LEU A 109 11.84 -4.03 0.67
N ASN A 110 12.96 -3.70 0.03
CA ASN A 110 14.28 -3.84 0.63
C ASN A 110 14.47 -2.91 1.85
N LYS A 111 13.92 -1.69 1.80
CA LYS A 111 13.94 -0.75 2.92
C LYS A 111 13.15 -1.26 4.13
N PHE A 112 12.05 -1.97 3.91
CA PHE A 112 11.16 -2.45 5.00
C PHE A 112 11.40 -3.91 5.41
N ALA A 113 12.30 -4.63 4.74
CA ALA A 113 12.71 -5.98 5.14
C ALA A 113 13.45 -5.96 6.48
N LYS A 114 12.94 -6.71 7.46
CA LYS A 114 13.50 -6.69 8.83
C LYS A 114 14.54 -7.79 9.07
N ASN A 115 14.47 -8.87 8.29
CA ASN A 115 15.29 -10.06 8.49
C ASN A 115 15.45 -10.84 7.18
N GLU A 116 16.21 -11.93 7.23
CA GLU A 116 16.50 -12.75 6.05
C GLU A 116 15.26 -13.45 5.48
N SER A 117 14.31 -13.81 6.35
CA SER A 117 13.05 -14.39 5.90
C SER A 117 12.25 -13.40 5.04
N ASP A 118 12.20 -12.12 5.42
CA ASP A 118 11.59 -11.08 4.59
C ASP A 118 12.30 -10.95 3.24
N ARG A 119 13.64 -10.95 3.23
CA ARG A 119 14.44 -10.86 1.99
C ARG A 119 14.17 -12.03 1.06
N GLN A 120 14.04 -13.24 1.59
CA GLN A 120 13.71 -14.42 0.80
C GLN A 120 12.29 -14.32 0.20
N LEU A 121 11.30 -13.85 0.99
CA LEU A 121 9.95 -13.63 0.50
C LEU A 121 9.92 -12.60 -0.64
N ILE A 122 10.69 -11.53 -0.50
CA ILE A 122 10.83 -10.48 -1.52
C ILE A 122 11.48 -11.08 -2.77
N MET A 123 12.61 -11.76 -2.65
CA MET A 123 13.31 -12.37 -3.80
C MET A 123 12.41 -13.33 -4.57
N ASN A 124 11.65 -14.19 -3.87
CA ASN A 124 10.70 -15.09 -4.50
C ASN A 124 9.63 -14.32 -5.29
N PHE A 125 9.03 -13.30 -4.67
CA PHE A 125 8.02 -12.45 -5.32
C PHE A 125 8.59 -11.69 -6.54
N LEU A 126 9.81 -11.15 -6.47
CA LEU A 126 10.43 -10.47 -7.60
C LEU A 126 10.67 -11.43 -8.77
N ASN A 127 11.07 -12.68 -8.49
CA ASN A 127 11.26 -13.71 -9.52
C ASN A 127 9.93 -14.14 -10.16
N GLU A 128 8.81 -14.12 -9.44
CA GLU A 128 7.47 -14.41 -9.99
C GLU A 128 7.03 -13.38 -11.05
N ILE A 129 7.52 -12.13 -10.96
CA ILE A 129 7.04 -11.01 -11.78
C ILE A 129 7.98 -10.69 -12.95
N ARG A 130 9.25 -11.09 -12.86
CA ARG A 130 10.24 -10.77 -13.90
C ARG A 130 9.76 -11.29 -15.25
N PRO A 131 9.59 -10.42 -16.26
CA PRO A 131 9.25 -10.87 -17.60
C PRO A 131 10.38 -11.77 -18.13
N SER A 132 9.98 -12.84 -18.81
CA SER A 132 10.88 -13.81 -19.47
C SER A 132 11.64 -13.19 -20.62
#